data_AF-A0A1I4TGN8-F1
#
_entry.id   AF-A0A1I4TGN8-F1
#
_cell.length_a   1.000
_cell.length_b   1.000
_cell.length_c   1.000
_cell.angle_alpha   90.00
_cell.angle_beta   90.00
_cell.angle_gamma   90.00
#
_symmetry.space_group_name_H-M   'P 1'
#
loop_
_entity.id
_entity.type
_entity.pdbx_description
1 polymer ?
#
loop_
_entity_poly.entity_id
_entity_poly.type
_entity_poly.pdbx_seq_one_letter_code
_entity_poly.pdbx_strand_id
1 'polypeptide(L)'
;MVRIEDRSLLDLLLLGAVATAPGDGAAVLRAVHERSDRAVELSRRVGYRALHRLERNRLVHRPDGSGYRLTAAGTRSLRIRRREYDEQVRAVRAVTSGPGAAADRAGRVRGSGPRA
;
A
#
# COMPACT_ATOMS: atom_id res chain seq x y z
N MET A 1 -7.38 -11.37 7.98
CA MET A 1 -7.55 -10.91 6.58
C MET A 1 -8.30 -9.59 6.59
N VAL A 2 -7.93 -8.68 5.69
CA VAL A 2 -8.47 -7.32 5.55
C VAL A 2 -9.06 -7.19 4.16
N ARG A 3 -10.34 -6.83 4.11
CA ARG A 3 -11.03 -6.52 2.86
C ARG A 3 -10.78 -5.06 2.50
N ILE A 4 -10.40 -4.81 1.26
CA ILE A 4 -10.16 -3.46 0.76
C ILE A 4 -11.41 -2.96 0.05
N GLU A 5 -12.16 -2.09 0.70
CA GLU A 5 -13.35 -1.44 0.14
C GLU A 5 -13.04 -0.07 -0.45
N ASP A 6 -12.00 0.58 0.09
CA ASP A 6 -11.54 1.88 -0.40
C ASP A 6 -10.86 1.74 -1.77
N ARG A 7 -11.43 2.43 -2.75
CA ARG A 7 -10.95 2.45 -4.14
C ARG A 7 -9.54 3.04 -4.27
N SER A 8 -9.24 4.10 -3.53
CA SER A 8 -7.93 4.76 -3.54
C SER A 8 -6.85 3.85 -2.98
N LEU A 9 -7.15 3.13 -1.91
CA LEU A 9 -6.25 2.14 -1.31
C LEU A 9 -6.03 0.96 -2.25
N LEU A 10 -7.08 0.47 -2.91
CA LEU A 10 -6.96 -0.57 -3.94
C LEU A 10 -6.08 -0.11 -5.12
N ASP A 11 -6.28 1.11 -5.60
CA ASP A 11 -5.47 1.69 -6.68
C ASP A 11 -3.99 1.81 -6.25
N LEU A 12 -3.71 2.21 -5.01
CA LEU A 12 -2.36 2.25 -4.44
C LEU A 12 -1.70 0.86 -4.41
N LEU A 13 -2.41 -0.16 -3.92
CA LEU A 13 -1.91 -1.53 -3.86
C LEU A 13 -1.57 -2.08 -5.25
N LEU A 14 -2.46 -1.88 -6.22
CA LEU A 14 -2.26 -2.36 -7.59
C LEU A 14 -1.13 -1.62 -8.31
N LEU A 15 -1.00 -0.31 -8.14
CA LEU A 15 0.13 0.44 -8.68
C LEU A 15 1.46 -0.05 -8.09
N GLY A 16 1.51 -0.31 -6.79
CA GLY A 16 2.69 -0.88 -6.12
C GLY A 16 3.02 -2.30 -6.59
N ALA A 17 2.00 -3.13 -6.83
CA ALA A 17 2.18 -4.48 -7.38
C ALA A 17 2.73 -4.43 -8.82
N VAL A 18 2.16 -3.61 -9.70
CA VAL A 18 2.65 -3.43 -11.08
C VAL A 18 4.09 -2.89 -11.10
N ALA A 19 4.46 -2.02 -10.16
CA ALA A 19 5.82 -1.49 -10.06
C ALA A 19 6.87 -2.57 -9.78
N THR A 20 6.50 -3.62 -9.05
CA THR A 20 7.43 -4.64 -8.55
C THR A 20 7.34 -5.97 -9.30
N ALA A 21 6.17 -6.27 -9.87
CA ALA A 21 5.93 -7.45 -10.68
C ALA A 21 5.10 -7.06 -11.92
N PRO A 22 5.73 -6.48 -12.96
CA PRO A 22 5.10 -6.31 -14.25
C PRO A 22 4.68 -7.68 -14.81
N GLY A 23 3.46 -7.79 -15.33
CA GLY A 23 2.95 -9.06 -15.80
C GLY A 23 1.46 -8.99 -16.10
N ASP A 24 0.87 -10.13 -16.47
CA ASP A 24 -0.58 -10.18 -16.69
C ASP A 24 -1.36 -9.81 -15.41
N GLY A 25 -2.66 -9.56 -15.55
CA GLY A 25 -3.44 -9.16 -14.38
C GLY A 25 -3.47 -10.24 -13.29
N ALA A 26 -3.30 -11.53 -13.60
CA ALA A 26 -3.22 -12.56 -12.58
C ALA A 26 -1.93 -12.46 -11.76
N ALA A 27 -0.79 -12.21 -12.41
CA ALA A 27 0.51 -11.97 -11.77
C ALA A 27 0.45 -10.76 -10.82
N VAL A 28 -0.19 -9.67 -11.25
CA VAL A 28 -0.37 -8.48 -10.41
C VAL A 28 -1.20 -8.79 -9.16
N LEU A 29 -2.34 -9.49 -9.30
CA LEU A 29 -3.17 -9.85 -8.14
C LEU A 29 -2.47 -10.82 -7.19
N ARG A 30 -1.66 -11.74 -7.74
CA ARG A 30 -0.84 -12.67 -6.96
C ARG A 30 0.20 -11.92 -6.14
N ALA A 31 0.88 -10.95 -6.75
CA ALA A 31 1.85 -10.10 -6.07
C ALA A 31 1.23 -9.31 -4.90
N VAL A 32 -0.02 -8.86 -5.02
CA VAL A 32 -0.74 -8.24 -3.88
C VAL A 32 -0.92 -9.23 -2.73
N HIS A 33 -1.35 -10.46 -3.02
CA HIS A 33 -1.55 -11.47 -1.98
C HIS A 33 -0.23 -11.88 -1.33
N GLU A 34 0.80 -12.17 -2.11
CA GLU A 34 2.10 -12.64 -1.60
C GLU A 34 2.81 -11.56 -0.78
N ARG A 35 2.84 -10.31 -1.28
CA ARG A 35 3.53 -9.21 -0.58
C ARG A 35 2.80 -8.70 0.65
N SER A 36 1.50 -8.97 0.75
CA SER A 36 0.73 -8.66 1.95
C SER A 36 0.70 -9.80 2.96
N ASP A 37 1.49 -10.87 2.75
CA ASP A 37 1.43 -12.10 3.56
C ASP A 37 0.00 -12.65 3.66
N ARG A 38 -0.72 -12.62 2.53
CA ARG A 38 -2.14 -12.97 2.42
C ARG A 38 -3.07 -12.18 3.36
N ALA A 39 -2.61 -11.05 3.91
CA ALA A 39 -3.44 -10.21 4.76
C ALA A 39 -4.54 -9.52 3.95
N VAL A 40 -4.35 -9.25 2.66
CA VAL A 40 -5.36 -8.60 1.80
C VAL A 40 -6.24 -9.63 1.11
N GLU A 41 -7.55 -9.52 1.31
CA GLU A 41 -8.55 -10.26 0.53
C GLU A 41 -8.93 -9.45 -0.71
N LEU A 42 -8.55 -9.94 -1.90
CA LEU A 42 -8.86 -9.27 -3.16
C LEU A 42 -9.46 -10.25 -4.18
N SER A 43 -10.75 -10.09 -4.48
CA SER A 43 -11.39 -10.90 -5.52
C SER A 43 -10.85 -10.56 -6.92
N ARG A 44 -10.76 -11.57 -7.79
CA ARG A 44 -10.33 -11.40 -9.18
C ARG A 44 -11.16 -10.35 -9.92
N ARG A 45 -12.50 -10.38 -9.73
CA ARG A 45 -13.42 -9.42 -10.37
C ARG A 45 -13.11 -7.98 -9.97
N VAL A 46 -12.89 -7.72 -8.69
CA VAL A 46 -12.56 -6.38 -8.18
C VAL A 46 -11.18 -5.95 -8.67
N GLY A 47 -10.20 -6.85 -8.62
CA GLY A 47 -8.84 -6.63 -9.11
C GLY A 47 -8.78 -6.26 -10.60
N TYR A 48 -9.39 -7.06 -11.48
CA TYR A 48 -9.40 -6.77 -12.92
C TYR A 48 -10.17 -5.50 -13.27
N ARG A 49 -11.31 -5.23 -12.61
CA ARG A 49 -12.05 -3.97 -12.81
C ARG A 49 -11.20 -2.75 -12.42
N ALA A 50 -10.41 -2.87 -11.36
CA ALA A 50 -9.49 -1.82 -10.94
C ALA A 50 -8.31 -1.64 -11.90
N LEU A 51 -7.71 -2.73 -12.39
CA LEU A 51 -6.66 -2.66 -13.41
C LEU A 51 -7.14 -1.98 -14.70
N HIS A 52 -8.32 -2.35 -15.21
CA HIS A 52 -8.91 -1.67 -16.38
C HIS A 52 -9.21 -0.19 -16.12
N ARG A 53 -9.55 0.19 -14.88
CA ARG A 53 -9.67 1.60 -14.51
C ARG A 53 -8.31 2.31 -14.56
N LEU A 54 -7.26 1.72 -13.97
CA LEU A 54 -5.91 2.31 -13.98
C LEU A 54 -5.39 2.48 -15.42
N GLU A 55 -5.70 1.52 -16.29
CA GLU A 55 -5.39 1.54 -17.72
C GLU A 55 -6.14 2.67 -18.43
N ARG A 56 -7.46 2.78 -18.23
CA ARG A 56 -8.26 3.90 -18.76
C ARG A 56 -7.78 5.27 -18.28
N ASN A 57 -7.26 5.35 -17.06
CA ASN A 57 -6.68 6.57 -16.49
C ASN A 57 -5.22 6.81 -16.91
N ARG A 58 -4.67 6.00 -17.83
CA ARG A 58 -3.30 6.08 -18.33
C ARG A 58 -2.23 5.98 -17.23
N LEU A 59 -2.56 5.35 -16.10
CA LEU A 59 -1.61 5.10 -15.00
C LEU A 59 -0.83 3.80 -15.22
N VAL A 60 -1.47 2.84 -15.86
CA VAL A 60 -0.80 1.65 -16.40
C VAL A 60 -1.06 1.57 -17.89
N HIS A 61 -0.21 0.85 -18.59
CA HIS A 61 -0.42 0.44 -19.96
C HIS A 61 -0.13 -1.04 -20.08
N ARG A 62 -0.74 -1.69 -21.06
CA ARG A 62 -0.54 -3.10 -21.37
C ARG A 62 -0.22 -3.23 -22.85
N PRO A 63 1.06 -3.19 -23.24
CA PRO A 63 1.47 -3.49 -24.61
C PRO A 63 1.07 -4.93 -24.93
N ASP A 64 0.56 -5.17 -26.14
CA ASP A 64 -0.07 -6.42 -26.56
C ASP A 64 0.65 -7.67 -26.01
N GLY A 65 -0.06 -8.41 -25.13
CA GLY A 65 0.42 -9.65 -24.52
C GLY A 65 1.50 -9.53 -23.43
N SER A 66 2.13 -8.37 -23.23
CA SER A 66 3.33 -8.23 -22.37
C SER A 66 3.05 -7.91 -20.88
N GLY A 67 1.78 -7.79 -20.50
CA GLY A 67 1.36 -7.50 -19.13
C GLY A 67 1.30 -6.00 -18.79
N TYR A 68 0.77 -5.70 -17.61
CA TYR A 68 0.65 -4.34 -17.10
C TYR A 68 2.01 -3.78 -16.71
N ARG A 69 2.25 -2.53 -17.11
CA ARG A 69 3.43 -1.73 -16.76
C ARG A 69 3.00 -0.32 -16.36
N LEU A 70 3.69 0.27 -15.39
CA LEU A 70 3.46 1.66 -15.01
C LEU A 70 3.80 2.60 -16.17
N THR A 71 3.01 3.65 -16.35
CA THR A 71 3.41 4.80 -17.16
C THR A 71 4.20 5.79 -16.30
N ALA A 72 4.75 6.85 -16.90
CA ALA A 72 5.33 7.96 -16.13
C ALA A 72 4.30 8.59 -15.18
N ALA A 73 3.05 8.76 -15.65
CA ALA A 73 1.95 9.25 -14.82
C ALA A 73 1.60 8.29 -13.68
N GLY A 74 1.59 6.98 -13.95
CA GLY A 74 1.40 5.94 -12.93
C GLY A 74 2.47 5.97 -11.84
N THR A 75 3.73 6.10 -12.24
CA THR A 75 4.87 6.20 -11.32
C THR A 75 4.76 7.43 -10.42
N ARG A 76 4.38 8.59 -10.99
CA ARG A 76 4.12 9.80 -10.21
C ARG A 76 2.93 9.61 -9.26
N SER A 77 1.85 8.99 -9.73
CA SER A 77 0.65 8.75 -8.91
C SER A 77 0.96 7.80 -7.75
N LEU A 78 1.72 6.73 -7.98
CA LEU A 78 2.17 5.81 -6.92
C LEU A 78 2.94 6.54 -5.82
N ARG A 79 3.89 7.40 -6.20
CA ARG A 79 4.68 8.19 -5.24
C ARG A 79 3.80 9.13 -4.40
N ILE A 80 2.86 9.83 -5.04
CA ILE A 80 1.94 10.76 -4.35
C ILE A 80 1.03 9.99 -3.38
N ARG A 81 0.35 8.94 -3.87
CA ARG A 81 -0.58 8.12 -3.07
C ARG A 81 0.11 7.45 -1.90
N ARG A 82 1.36 6.99 -2.08
CA ARG A 82 2.15 6.41 -0.99
C ARG A 82 2.41 7.44 0.11
N ARG A 83 2.82 8.66 -0.26
CA ARG A 83 3.02 9.76 0.70
C ARG A 83 1.73 10.10 1.44
N GLU A 84 0.62 10.25 0.72
CA GLU A 84 -0.69 10.54 1.32
C GLU A 84 -1.12 9.44 2.30
N TYR A 85 -0.93 8.17 1.92
CA TYR A 85 -1.25 7.05 2.80
C TYR A 85 -0.37 7.02 4.05
N ASP A 86 0.93 7.31 3.92
CA ASP A 86 1.83 7.40 5.07
C ASP A 86 1.41 8.51 6.04
N GLU A 87 0.95 9.66 5.52
CA GLU A 87 0.40 10.76 6.31
C GLU A 87 -0.92 10.37 7.01
N GLN A 88 -1.82 9.68 6.31
CA GLN A 88 -3.06 9.15 6.88
C GLN A 88 -2.79 8.16 8.02
N VAL A 89 -1.87 7.20 7.81
CA VAL A 89 -1.50 6.22 8.84
C VAL A 89 -0.91 6.91 10.07
N ARG A 90 -0.08 7.95 9.88
CA ARG A 90 0.45 8.76 11.00
C ARG A 90 -0.65 9.46 11.77
N ALA A 91 -1.59 10.12 11.07
CA ALA A 91 -2.71 10.82 11.70
C ALA A 91 -3.61 9.85 12.49
N VAL A 92 -3.99 8.71 11.88
CA VAL A 92 -4.80 7.68 12.56
C VAL A 92 -4.08 7.15 13.79
N ARG A 93 -2.79 6.83 13.71
CA ARG A 93 -2.00 6.37 14.86
C ARG A 93 -1.93 7.42 15.96
N ALA A 94 -1.79 8.70 15.64
CA ALA A 94 -1.73 9.77 16.64
C ALA A 94 -3.06 9.93 17.41
N VAL A 95 -4.20 9.69 16.76
CA VAL A 95 -5.52 9.75 17.40
C VAL A 95 -5.83 8.47 18.19
N THR A 96 -5.43 7.31 17.68
CA THR A 96 -5.82 6.01 18.24
C THR A 96 -4.85 5.46 19.27
N SER A 97 -3.56 5.80 19.15
CA SER A 97 -2.56 5.51 20.17
C SER A 97 -2.61 6.67 21.15
N GLY A 98 -3.39 6.52 22.23
CA GLY A 98 -3.50 7.56 23.26
C GLY A 98 -2.13 8.05 23.76
N PRO A 99 -2.07 9.12 24.56
CA PRO A 99 -0.82 9.84 24.91
C PRO A 99 0.32 9.02 25.56
N GLY A 100 0.15 7.72 25.84
CA GLY A 100 1.13 6.85 26.50
C GLY A 100 2.29 6.34 25.64
N ALA A 101 2.17 6.24 24.31
CA ALA A 101 3.23 5.61 23.49
C ALA A 101 4.52 6.46 23.36
N ALA A 102 4.42 7.77 23.60
CA ALA A 102 5.59 8.65 23.66
C ALA A 102 6.22 8.71 25.07
N ALA A 103 5.42 8.54 26.13
CA ALA A 103 5.88 8.55 27.52
C ALA A 103 6.72 7.30 27.87
N ASP A 104 6.40 6.14 27.30
CA ASP A 104 7.10 4.88 27.57
C ASP A 104 8.55 4.81 27.03
N ARG A 105 8.91 5.69 26.08
CA ARG A 105 10.30 5.84 25.62
C ARG A 105 11.12 6.77 26.51
N ALA A 106 10.50 7.77 27.15
CA ALA A 106 11.17 8.68 28.06
C ALA A 106 11.38 8.09 29.47
N GLY A 107 10.53 7.14 29.89
CA GLY A 107 10.63 6.50 31.20
C GLY A 107 11.79 5.49 31.35
N ARG A 108 12.28 4.89 30.26
CA ARG A 108 13.32 3.85 30.32
C ARG A 108 14.76 4.36 30.46
N VAL A 109 15.00 5.66 30.24
CA VAL A 109 16.36 6.25 30.28
C VAL A 109 16.71 6.84 31.66
N ARG A 110 15.75 6.96 32.59
CA ARG A 110 15.97 7.55 33.95
C ARG A 110 16.04 6.53 35.09
N GLY A 111 16.43 5.28 34.82
CA GLY A 111 16.41 4.21 35.82
C GLY A 111 17.66 3.35 35.81
N SER A 112 18.86 3.93 35.93
CA SER A 112 20.10 3.17 36.14
C SER A 112 21.14 4.01 36.87
N GLY A 113 20.96 4.19 38.17
CA GLY A 113 22.02 4.64 39.06
C GLY A 113 21.94 3.83 40.34
N PRO A 114 22.83 2.85 40.59
CA PRO A 114 23.02 2.35 41.93
C PRO A 114 23.85 3.40 42.70
N ARG A 115 23.24 3.91 43.77
CA ARG A 115 23.97 4.55 44.86
C ARG A 115 24.77 3.47 45.58
N ALA A 116 26.09 3.61 45.60
CA ALA A 116 26.98 3.01 46.60
C ALA A 116 28.19 3.95 46.73
#